data_AF-A0AAJ6B9P2-F1
#
_entry.id   AF-A0AAJ6B9P2-F1
#
_cell.length_a   1.000
_cell.length_b   1.000
_cell.length_c   1.000
_cell.angle_alpha   90.00
_cell.angle_beta   90.00
_cell.angle_gamma   90.00
#
_symmetry.space_group_name_H-M   'P 1'
#
loop_
_entity.id
_entity.type
_entity.pdbx_description
1 polymer ?
#
loop_
_entity_poly.entity_id
_entity_poly.type
_entity_poly.pdbx_seq_one_letter_code
_entity_poly.pdbx_strand_id
1 'polypeptide(L)'
;MQRTGYTHDGYLWQLEYRDTLKLLEEKIILFLRLNEKLRNNIQNKSRFVSNKVEFVEFNLLEFAEGYRAKFIDPDMEKYCLRFMELLKPVLTGFVKEIGYSANSFRFRFRYGGRVFEKGMGITIPKESGEE
;
A
#
# COMPACT_ATOMS: atom_id res chain seq x y z
N MET A 1 -33.86 -5.20 24.04
CA MET A 1 -32.70 -4.41 23.55
C MET A 1 -31.47 -4.84 24.34
N GLN A 2 -30.65 -5.74 23.80
CA GLN A 2 -29.37 -6.09 24.40
C GLN A 2 -28.37 -4.98 24.12
N ARG A 3 -27.83 -4.36 25.18
CA ARG A 3 -26.66 -3.48 25.08
C ARG A 3 -25.48 -4.37 24.69
N THR A 4 -24.96 -4.21 23.48
CA THR A 4 -23.68 -4.80 23.06
C THR A 4 -22.61 -4.22 23.99
N GLY A 5 -22.19 -5.01 24.97
CA GLY A 5 -21.10 -4.67 25.87
C GLY A 5 -19.81 -4.55 25.08
N TYR A 6 -19.19 -3.37 25.13
CA TYR A 6 -17.82 -3.18 24.67
C TYR A 6 -16.89 -3.93 25.62
N THR A 7 -16.31 -5.03 25.16
CA THR A 7 -15.25 -5.73 25.90
C THR A 7 -13.94 -4.96 25.74
N HIS A 8 -13.16 -4.88 26.81
CA HIS A 8 -11.85 -4.21 26.85
C HIS A 8 -10.90 -4.72 25.74
N ASP A 9 -10.99 -6.02 25.42
CA ASP A 9 -10.19 -6.69 24.38
C ASP A 9 -10.53 -6.21 22.95
N GLY A 10 -11.77 -5.81 22.70
CA GLY A 10 -12.19 -5.30 21.38
C GLY A 10 -11.56 -3.95 21.03
N TYR A 11 -11.25 -3.13 22.04
CA TYR A 11 -10.60 -1.84 21.86
C TYR A 11 -9.11 -1.97 21.55
N LEU A 12 -8.42 -2.91 22.22
CA LEU A 12 -6.99 -3.13 22.03
C LEU A 12 -6.67 -3.61 20.61
N TRP A 13 -7.43 -4.59 20.09
CA TRP A 13 -7.23 -5.09 18.74
C TRP A 13 -7.46 -4.02 17.65
N GLN A 14 -8.43 -3.13 17.85
CA GLN A 14 -8.68 -2.02 16.92
C GLN A 14 -7.55 -0.99 16.89
N LEU A 15 -6.91 -0.75 18.05
CA LEU A 15 -5.75 0.14 18.16
C LEU A 15 -4.53 -0.47 17.46
N GLU A 16 -4.21 -1.73 17.75
CA GLU A 16 -3.12 -2.47 17.11
C GLU A 16 -3.29 -2.54 15.58
N TYR A 17 -4.52 -2.77 15.13
CA TYR A 17 -4.84 -2.79 13.70
C TYR A 17 -4.64 -1.41 13.05
N ARG A 18 -5.11 -0.33 13.69
CA ARG A 18 -4.93 1.04 13.18
C ARG A 18 -3.46 1.42 13.11
N ASP A 19 -2.67 1.04 14.10
CA ASP A 19 -1.24 1.34 14.13
C ASP A 19 -0.47 0.51 13.09
N THR A 20 -0.88 -0.74 12.86
CA THR A 20 -0.37 -1.57 11.76
C THR A 20 -0.66 -0.95 10.39
N LEU A 21 -1.87 -0.41 10.18
CA LEU A 21 -2.20 0.29 8.94
C LEU A 21 -1.34 1.56 8.74
N LYS A 22 -1.15 2.36 9.80
CA LYS A 22 -0.29 3.54 9.73
C LYS A 22 1.17 3.18 9.43
N LEU A 23 1.68 2.13 10.08
CA LEU A 23 3.06 1.68 9.88
C LEU A 23 3.31 1.30 8.40
N LEU A 24 2.37 0.61 7.77
CA LEU A 24 2.47 0.31 6.34
C LEU A 24 2.45 1.57 5.48
N GLU A 25 1.54 2.51 5.77
CA GLU A 25 1.45 3.78 5.06
C GLU A 25 2.77 4.56 5.16
N GLU A 26 3.34 4.67 6.35
CA GLU A 26 4.62 5.35 6.60
C GLU A 26 5.78 4.69 5.84
N LYS A 27 5.87 3.36 5.83
CA LYS A 27 6.90 2.63 5.08
C LYS A 27 6.79 2.88 3.58
N ILE A 28 5.57 2.90 3.04
CA ILE A 28 5.33 3.24 1.63
C ILE A 28 5.75 4.70 1.38
N ILE A 29 5.36 5.65 2.22
CA ILE A 29 5.76 7.05 2.08
C ILE A 29 7.28 7.21 2.11
N LEU A 30 7.96 6.53 3.02
CA LEU A 30 9.42 6.53 3.10
C LEU A 30 10.06 5.98 1.82
N PHE A 31 9.56 4.86 1.31
CA PHE A 31 10.01 4.31 0.03
C PHE A 31 9.87 5.33 -1.12
N LEU A 32 8.73 6.02 -1.22
CA LEU A 32 8.48 7.05 -2.23
C LEU A 32 9.44 8.24 -2.11
N ARG A 33 9.81 8.63 -0.87
CA ARG A 33 10.76 9.72 -0.60
C ARG A 33 12.20 9.33 -0.95
N LEU A 34 12.57 8.07 -0.72
CA LEU A 34 13.91 7.57 -1.02
C LEU A 34 14.11 7.32 -2.52
N ASN A 35 13.04 6.98 -3.25
CA ASN A 35 13.10 6.84 -4.70
C ASN A 35 13.10 8.23 -5.38
N GLU A 36 14.27 8.68 -5.86
CA GLU A 36 14.43 10.01 -6.48
C GLU A 36 13.42 10.30 -7.61
N LYS A 37 13.19 9.31 -8.49
CA LYS A 37 12.26 9.47 -9.62
C LYS A 37 10.83 9.70 -9.13
N LEU A 38 10.37 8.95 -8.13
CA LEU A 38 9.03 9.12 -7.56
C LEU A 38 8.95 10.41 -6.72
N ARG A 39 9.95 10.66 -5.87
CA ARG A 39 10.03 11.86 -5.02
C ARG A 39 9.89 13.14 -5.83
N ASN A 40 10.58 13.24 -6.96
CA ASN A 40 10.58 14.47 -7.76
C ASN A 40 9.30 14.64 -8.60
N ASN A 41 8.56 13.55 -8.84
CA ASN A 41 7.36 13.57 -9.68
C ASN A 41 6.04 13.49 -8.91
N ILE A 42 6.04 13.22 -7.60
CA ILE A 42 4.82 13.25 -6.77
C ILE A 42 4.73 14.63 -6.11
N GLN A 43 3.67 15.39 -6.35
CA GLN A 43 3.49 16.73 -5.78
C GLN A 43 3.27 16.65 -4.27
N ASN A 44 2.25 15.91 -3.83
CA ASN A 44 1.93 15.74 -2.42
C ASN A 44 1.98 14.26 -2.00
N LYS A 45 3.01 13.89 -1.24
CA LYS A 45 3.25 12.49 -0.85
C LYS A 45 2.23 11.97 0.17
N SER A 46 1.73 12.82 1.07
CA SER A 46 0.72 12.41 2.07
C SER A 46 -0.67 12.27 1.47
N ARG A 47 -0.94 12.91 0.32
CA ARG A 47 -2.18 12.72 -0.45
C ARG A 47 -2.06 11.63 -1.52
N PHE A 48 -0.84 11.21 -1.82
CA PHE A 48 -0.58 10.21 -2.86
C PHE A 48 -0.96 8.81 -2.41
N VAL A 49 -0.73 8.47 -1.14
CA VAL A 49 -1.06 7.15 -0.58
C VAL A 49 -1.99 7.30 0.61
N SER A 50 -2.97 6.40 0.71
CA SER A 50 -3.81 6.24 1.90
C SER A 50 -4.02 4.76 2.13
N ASN A 51 -3.68 4.29 3.32
CA ASN A 51 -3.91 2.90 3.70
C ASN A 51 -5.24 2.76 4.44
N LYS A 52 -6.20 2.09 3.80
CA LYS A 52 -7.53 1.82 4.38
C LYS A 52 -7.62 0.35 4.77
N VAL A 53 -8.65 0.03 5.55
CA VAL A 53 -8.94 -1.34 6.03
C VAL A 53 -8.95 -2.36 4.88
N GLU A 54 -9.56 -1.99 3.75
CA GLU A 54 -9.80 -2.92 2.63
C GLU A 54 -8.72 -2.88 1.55
N PHE A 55 -8.00 -1.76 1.41
CA PHE A 55 -7.06 -1.55 0.32
C PHE A 55 -6.06 -0.43 0.62
N VAL A 56 -4.90 -0.52 -0.02
CA VAL A 56 -3.95 0.58 -0.17
C VAL A 56 -4.36 1.40 -1.38
N GLU A 57 -4.76 2.64 -1.17
CA GLU A 57 -5.18 3.57 -2.22
C GLU A 57 -4.02 4.45 -2.68
N PHE A 58 -3.85 4.58 -4.00
CA PHE A 58 -2.90 5.48 -4.62
C PHE A 58 -3.63 6.50 -5.51
N ASN A 59 -3.40 7.78 -5.27
CA ASN A 59 -3.93 8.87 -6.08
C ASN A 59 -2.92 9.29 -7.16
N LEU A 60 -3.05 8.72 -8.36
CA LEU A 60 -2.14 8.99 -9.48
C LEU A 60 -2.24 10.44 -10.00
N LEU A 61 -3.29 11.19 -9.63
CA LEU A 61 -3.38 12.63 -9.94
C LEU A 61 -2.34 13.47 -9.19
N GLU A 62 -1.71 12.95 -8.13
CA GLU A 62 -0.62 13.68 -7.46
C GLU A 62 0.70 13.59 -8.24
N PHE A 63 0.80 12.77 -9.29
CA PHE A 63 1.96 12.81 -10.19
C PHE A 63 1.96 14.09 -11.03
N ALA A 64 3.15 14.65 -11.28
CA ALA A 64 3.33 15.78 -12.18
C ALA A 64 2.80 15.46 -13.58
N GLU A 65 2.22 16.46 -14.25
CA GLU A 65 1.54 16.28 -15.53
C GLU A 65 2.41 15.61 -16.60
N GLY A 66 3.66 16.09 -16.78
CA GLY A 66 4.58 15.49 -17.74
C GLY A 66 4.95 14.04 -17.43
N TYR A 67 4.94 13.65 -16.15
CA TYR A 67 5.14 12.25 -15.76
C TYR A 67 3.93 11.40 -16.13
N ARG A 68 2.72 11.90 -15.87
CA ARG A 68 1.47 11.21 -16.19
C ARG A 68 1.32 10.97 -17.69
N ALA A 69 1.52 12.01 -18.50
CA ALA A 69 1.47 11.95 -19.96
C ALA A 69 2.42 10.90 -20.54
N LYS A 70 3.61 10.76 -19.93
CA LYS A 70 4.65 9.85 -20.41
C LYS A 70 4.47 8.40 -19.96
N PHE A 71 4.01 8.18 -18.73
CA PHE A 71 4.07 6.85 -18.10
C PHE A 71 2.73 6.25 -17.70
N ILE A 72 1.70 7.07 -17.49
CA ILE A 72 0.40 6.63 -16.96
C ILE A 72 -0.68 6.69 -18.05
N ASP A 73 -0.77 7.81 -18.79
CA ASP A 73 -1.77 8.01 -19.84
C ASP A 73 -1.73 6.95 -20.96
N PRO A 74 -0.55 6.50 -21.44
CA PRO A 74 -0.49 5.52 -22.50
C PRO A 74 -1.11 4.17 -22.11
N ASP A 75 -0.91 3.75 -20.86
CA ASP A 75 -1.39 2.48 -20.34
C ASP A 75 -1.37 2.48 -18.80
N MET A 76 -2.48 2.97 -18.22
CA MET A 76 -2.64 3.10 -16.77
C MET A 76 -2.53 1.75 -16.07
N GLU A 77 -3.15 0.71 -16.61
CA GLU A 77 -3.19 -0.61 -15.98
C GLU A 77 -1.78 -1.21 -15.91
N LYS A 78 -1.04 -1.18 -17.02
CA LYS A 78 0.35 -1.65 -17.05
C LYS A 78 1.25 -0.85 -16.13
N TYR A 79 1.04 0.46 -16.01
CA TYR A 79 1.74 1.28 -15.01
C TYR A 79 1.44 0.79 -13.59
N CYS A 80 0.16 0.59 -13.25
CA CYS A 80 -0.26 0.14 -11.92
C CYS A 80 0.35 -1.22 -11.56
N LEU A 81 0.33 -2.19 -12.49
CA LEU A 81 0.93 -3.50 -12.29
C LEU A 81 2.45 -3.41 -12.04
N ARG A 82 3.17 -2.58 -12.80
CA ARG A 82 4.60 -2.33 -12.59
C ARG A 82 4.88 -1.64 -11.25
N PHE A 83 4.00 -0.72 -10.85
CA PHE A 83 4.12 -0.03 -9.58
C PHE A 83 3.88 -0.99 -8.39
N MET A 84 2.94 -1.93 -8.52
CA MET A 84 2.74 -3.00 -7.52
C MET A 84 3.99 -3.87 -7.36
N GLU A 85 4.61 -4.30 -8.46
CA GLU A 85 5.87 -5.06 -8.39
C GLU A 85 7.01 -4.24 -7.78
N LEU A 86 7.07 -2.94 -8.06
CA LEU A 86 8.04 -2.03 -7.45
C LEU A 86 7.88 -1.94 -5.92
N LEU A 87 6.65 -2.01 -5.40
CA LEU A 87 6.37 -1.98 -3.96
C LEU A 87 6.60 -3.32 -3.26
N LYS A 88 6.68 -4.42 -4.00
CA LYS A 88 6.79 -5.77 -3.47
C LYS A 88 7.88 -5.94 -2.39
N PRO A 89 9.10 -5.38 -2.52
CA PRO A 89 10.11 -5.48 -1.46
C PRO A 89 9.69 -4.82 -0.14
N VAL A 90 8.99 -3.67 -0.21
CA VAL A 90 8.47 -2.95 0.97
C VAL A 90 7.42 -3.80 1.69
N LEU A 91 6.52 -4.42 0.91
CA LEU A 91 5.46 -5.26 1.45
C LEU A 91 6.01 -6.54 2.05
N THR A 92 6.98 -7.20 1.38
CA THR A 92 7.66 -8.37 1.93
C THR A 92 8.35 -8.05 3.24
N GLY A 93 9.08 -6.92 3.32
CA GLY A 93 9.70 -6.46 4.55
C GLY A 93 8.69 -6.21 5.66
N PHE A 94 7.58 -5.55 5.32
CA PHE A 94 6.49 -5.29 6.26
C PHE A 94 5.85 -6.57 6.80
N VAL A 95 5.46 -7.53 5.93
CA VAL A 95 4.84 -8.80 6.37
C VAL A 95 5.79 -9.59 7.28
N LYS A 96 7.10 -9.62 6.95
CA LYS A 96 8.11 -10.25 7.81
C LYS A 96 8.18 -9.59 9.19
N GLU A 97 8.12 -8.27 9.25
CA GLU A 97 8.22 -7.48 10.49
C GLU A 97 7.01 -7.65 11.41
N ILE A 98 5.79 -7.66 10.86
CA ILE A 98 4.57 -7.79 11.67
C ILE A 98 4.26 -9.24 12.08
N GLY A 99 4.99 -10.22 11.53
CA GLY A 99 4.82 -11.65 11.87
C GLY A 99 3.45 -12.24 11.51
N TYR A 100 2.64 -11.52 10.73
CA TYR A 100 1.28 -11.91 10.37
C TYR A 100 1.27 -12.76 9.09
N SER A 101 0.39 -13.76 9.04
CA SER A 101 0.16 -14.63 7.88
C SER A 101 -0.62 -13.96 6.74
N ALA A 102 -0.90 -12.66 6.85
CA ALA A 102 -1.62 -11.88 5.85
C ALA A 102 -0.74 -11.65 4.61
N ASN A 103 -0.85 -12.61 3.69
CA ASN A 103 -0.04 -12.67 2.47
C ASN A 103 -0.73 -11.99 1.28
N SER A 104 -1.76 -11.15 1.47
CA SER A 104 -2.45 -10.53 0.34
C SER A 104 -2.82 -9.08 0.60
N PHE A 105 -2.42 -8.20 -0.32
CA PHE A 105 -2.75 -6.78 -0.31
C PHE A 105 -3.69 -6.47 -1.47
N ARG A 106 -4.74 -5.68 -1.23
CA ARG A 106 -5.56 -5.09 -2.31
C ARG A 106 -5.08 -3.68 -2.57
N PHE A 107 -4.91 -3.34 -3.84
CA PHE A 107 -4.51 -2.02 -4.30
C PHE A 107 -5.64 -1.37 -5.06
N ARG A 108 -5.84 -0.08 -4.83
CA ARG A 108 -6.74 0.78 -5.60
C ARG A 108 -5.97 1.97 -6.13
N PHE A 109 -5.92 2.11 -7.45
CA PHE A 109 -5.30 3.24 -8.12
C PHE A 109 -6.39 4.14 -8.70
N ARG A 110 -6.39 5.40 -8.28
CA ARG A 110 -7.30 6.42 -8.79
C ARG A 110 -6.58 7.32 -9.78
N TYR A 111 -7.19 7.54 -10.93
CA TYR A 111 -6.64 8.42 -11.94
C TYR A 111 -7.74 9.16 -12.72
N GLY A 112 -8.03 10.40 -12.31
CA GLY A 112 -9.24 11.08 -12.75
C GLY A 112 -10.48 10.26 -12.36
N GLY A 113 -11.51 10.24 -13.20
CA GLY A 113 -12.68 9.38 -13.01
C GLY A 113 -12.41 7.87 -13.19
N ARG A 114 -11.17 7.45 -13.48
CA ARG A 114 -10.80 6.05 -13.68
C ARG A 114 -10.29 5.44 -12.38
N VAL A 115 -10.63 4.17 -12.17
CA VAL A 115 -10.17 3.37 -11.03
C VAL A 115 -9.66 2.04 -11.54
N PHE A 116 -8.50 1.62 -11.04
CA PHE A 116 -7.94 0.28 -11.25
C PHE A 116 -7.76 -0.41 -9.91
N GLU A 117 -8.26 -1.64 -9.77
CA GLU A 117 -8.18 -2.42 -8.53
C GLU A 117 -7.57 -3.80 -8.78
N LYS A 118 -6.61 -4.19 -7.94
CA LYS A 118 -5.95 -5.49 -8.07
C LYS A 118 -5.42 -5.99 -6.73
N GLY A 119 -5.61 -7.28 -6.47
CA GLY A 119 -4.96 -7.98 -5.36
C GLY A 119 -3.56 -8.47 -5.74
N MET A 120 -2.63 -8.44 -4.79
CA MET A 120 -1.30 -9.05 -4.90
C MET A 120 -1.00 -9.91 -3.69
N GLY A 121 -0.60 -11.16 -3.97
CA GLY A 121 -0.07 -12.07 -2.96
C GLY A 121 1.41 -11.80 -2.68
N ILE A 122 1.82 -11.80 -1.42
CA ILE A 122 3.20 -11.77 -0.96
C ILE A 122 3.54 -13.13 -0.37
N THR A 123 4.42 -13.85 -1.02
CA THR A 123 4.97 -15.11 -0.50
C THR A 123 6.30 -14.82 0.17
N ILE A 124 6.40 -15.08 1.47
CA ILE A 124 7.69 -15.10 2.15
C ILE A 124 8.34 -16.45 1.84
N PRO A 125 9.48 -16.50 1.13
CA PRO A 125 10.21 -17.75 0.97
C PRO A 125 10.60 -18.25 2.36
N LYS A 126 10.26 -19.50 2.68
CA LYS A 126 10.81 -20.17 3.86
C LYS A 126 12.32 -20.18 3.65
N GLU A 127 13.07 -19.62 4.59
CA GLU A 127 14.51 -19.87 4.65
C GLU A 127 14.66 -21.38 4.71
N SER A 128 15.18 -21.96 3.63
CA SER A 128 15.56 -23.35 3.59
C SER A 128 16.65 -23.52 4.65
N GLY A 129 16.25 -24.02 5.82
CA GLY A 129 17.18 -24.48 6.83
C GLY A 129 18.12 -25.47 6.18
N GLU A 130 19.41 -25.16 6.27
CA GLU A 130 20.47 -26.12 6.06
C GLU A 130 20.25 -27.26 7.08
N GLU A 131 19.89 -28.44 6.57
CA GLU A 131 20.10 -29.73 7.25
C GLU A 131 21.41 -30.34 6.77
#